data_AF-A0A7C6F5A1-F1
#
_entry.id   AF-A0A7C6F5A1-F1
#
_cell.length_a   1.000
_cell.length_b   1.000
_cell.length_c   1.000
_cell.angle_alpha   90.00
_cell.angle_beta   90.00
_cell.angle_gamma   90.00
#
_symmetry.space_group_name_H-M   'P 1'
#
loop_
_entity.id
_entity.type
_entity.pdbx_description
1 polymer ?
#
loop_
_entity_poly.entity_id
_entity_poly.type
_entity_poly.pdbx_seq_one_letter_code
_entity_poly.pdbx_strand_id
1 'polypeptide(L)'
;MKSNEKNQLRSVAKLSMAFFTDISNRLVGSQAIALWPVRCMLFLTVLLTLSGCPATRKDHSESVQTPQQKEPSGPDRAASSPAEEKGQPTGQDSAKTSGSQPDARSETQQTSSLPPSQETPEQILQAMVQTYKKAQSYGDQGRIVMRGTFNGQPFENRTNYLTAFERPNKLRLIAGEAALICDGKDMWGFVNFLPGQVLKTSAPDQFTLETLFRDTVLANALMQGPGQVYSLVPPPLVLLLADDPLKTFLYRSKSPELIPPGTTGNFNCDRIRLARSDGDVILWIDRNSRLLVRVDFPVESIRRSLDGGQLQSLAIYADFTSAILDADIDPAAFQFQVPPDSRITAELHPHGYDYLGTQPKEFQFQDADGKPVTLQTLAGKPAVLEFWSKNHPYSQIVLRMI
;
A
#
# COMPACT_ATOMS: atom_id res chain seq x y z
N MET A 1 -27.58 -21.19 16.43
CA MET A 1 -26.21 -20.73 16.13
C MET A 1 -25.45 -21.56 15.08
N LYS A 2 -25.58 -22.90 15.00
CA LYS A 2 -24.84 -23.75 14.04
C LYS A 2 -25.11 -23.52 12.52
N SER A 3 -26.19 -22.83 12.15
CA SER A 3 -26.52 -22.59 10.73
C SER A 3 -25.81 -21.38 10.10
N ASN A 4 -25.33 -20.43 10.91
CA ASN A 4 -24.71 -19.21 10.38
C ASN A 4 -23.22 -19.43 10.03
N GLU A 5 -22.56 -20.31 10.79
CA GLU A 5 -21.14 -20.67 10.66
C GLU A 5 -20.84 -21.43 9.35
N LYS A 6 -21.74 -22.36 8.96
CA LYS A 6 -21.61 -23.09 7.68
C LYS A 6 -21.74 -22.20 6.44
N ASN A 7 -22.47 -21.09 6.53
CA ASN A 7 -22.63 -20.15 5.41
C ASN A 7 -21.42 -19.22 5.27
N GLN A 8 -20.80 -18.82 6.39
CA GLN A 8 -19.53 -18.08 6.40
C GLN A 8 -18.39 -18.91 5.76
N LEU A 9 -18.26 -20.19 6.13
CA LEU A 9 -17.22 -21.09 5.59
C LEU A 9 -17.35 -21.34 4.08
N ARG A 10 -18.57 -21.53 3.57
CA ARG A 10 -18.82 -21.66 2.12
C ARG A 10 -18.55 -20.37 1.35
N SER A 11 -18.65 -19.21 2.00
CA SER A 11 -18.35 -17.91 1.40
C SER A 11 -16.86 -17.75 1.14
N VAL A 12 -16.00 -18.16 2.07
CA VAL A 12 -14.52 -18.09 1.93
C VAL A 12 -14.02 -18.95 0.77
N ALA A 13 -14.52 -20.19 0.64
CA ALA A 13 -14.13 -21.08 -0.46
C ALA A 13 -14.62 -20.59 -1.84
N LYS A 14 -15.85 -20.08 -1.94
CA LYS A 14 -16.41 -19.54 -3.20
C LYS A 14 -15.74 -18.21 -3.61
N LEU A 15 -15.35 -17.37 -2.65
CA LEU A 15 -14.63 -16.13 -2.97
C LEU A 15 -13.19 -16.40 -3.43
N SER A 16 -12.52 -17.43 -2.92
CA SER A 16 -11.16 -17.77 -3.37
C SER A 16 -11.14 -18.04 -4.89
N MET A 17 -12.13 -18.77 -5.43
CA MET A 17 -12.28 -18.97 -6.88
C MET A 17 -12.69 -17.69 -7.64
N ALA A 18 -13.57 -16.87 -7.08
CA ALA A 18 -13.96 -15.60 -7.71
C ALA A 18 -12.80 -14.59 -7.79
N PHE A 19 -11.94 -14.56 -6.77
CA PHE A 19 -10.74 -13.72 -6.72
C PHE A 19 -9.67 -14.20 -7.71
N PHE A 20 -9.51 -15.51 -7.91
CA PHE A 20 -8.67 -16.07 -8.97
C PHE A 20 -9.15 -15.65 -10.37
N THR A 21 -10.47 -15.57 -10.58
CA THR A 21 -11.04 -15.14 -11.85
C THR A 21 -10.83 -13.63 -12.08
N ASP A 22 -10.93 -12.78 -11.04
CA ASP A 22 -10.67 -11.34 -11.14
C ASP A 22 -9.18 -11.02 -11.37
N ILE A 23 -8.25 -11.72 -10.70
CA ILE A 23 -6.80 -11.54 -10.91
C ILE A 23 -6.37 -12.00 -12.31
N SER A 24 -6.84 -13.17 -12.78
CA SER A 24 -6.55 -13.62 -14.15
C SER A 24 -7.15 -12.70 -15.21
N ASN A 25 -8.32 -12.10 -14.98
CA ASN A 25 -8.92 -11.12 -15.90
C ASN A 25 -8.22 -9.76 -15.86
N ARG A 26 -7.71 -9.31 -14.71
CA ARG A 26 -6.91 -8.07 -14.59
C ARG A 26 -5.54 -8.18 -15.24
N LEU A 27 -4.98 -9.39 -15.37
CA LEU A 27 -3.73 -9.64 -16.10
C LEU A 27 -3.88 -9.55 -17.63
N VAL A 28 -5.10 -9.65 -18.17
CA VAL A 28 -5.36 -9.68 -19.63
C VAL A 28 -6.02 -8.40 -20.16
N GLY A 29 -6.55 -7.52 -19.31
CA GLY A 29 -6.96 -6.21 -19.79
C GLY A 29 -7.57 -5.31 -18.73
N SER A 30 -6.91 -4.18 -18.46
CA SER A 30 -7.63 -2.96 -18.08
C SER A 30 -6.75 -1.73 -18.19
N GLN A 31 -7.13 -0.82 -19.10
CA GLN A 31 -6.82 0.59 -18.96
C GLN A 31 -7.74 1.16 -17.89
N ALA A 32 -7.20 1.50 -16.71
CA ALA A 32 -7.94 2.19 -15.66
C ALA A 32 -7.55 3.67 -15.64
N ILE A 33 -8.54 4.53 -15.92
CA ILE A 33 -8.44 5.99 -15.94
C ILE A 33 -8.49 6.55 -14.50
N ALA A 34 -7.51 7.41 -14.21
CA ALA A 34 -7.46 8.56 -13.29
C ALA A 34 -7.86 8.41 -11.80
N LEU A 35 -6.82 8.40 -10.94
CA LEU A 35 -6.72 9.13 -9.64
C LEU A 35 -5.24 9.09 -9.17
N TRP A 36 -4.32 9.57 -10.01
CA TRP A 36 -2.87 9.34 -9.87
C TRP A 36 -2.01 10.43 -9.16
N PRO A 37 -2.41 11.71 -8.99
CA PRO A 37 -1.42 12.74 -8.65
C PRO A 37 -0.91 12.71 -7.19
N VAL A 38 -1.59 12.01 -6.27
CA VAL A 38 -1.22 12.01 -4.83
C VAL A 38 -0.05 11.06 -4.52
N ARG A 39 0.20 10.05 -5.35
CA ARG A 39 1.25 9.03 -5.10
C ARG A 39 2.67 9.53 -5.42
N CYS A 40 2.84 10.58 -6.22
CA CYS A 40 4.16 10.95 -6.75
C CYS A 40 4.98 11.94 -5.90
N MET A 41 4.38 12.70 -4.98
CA MET A 41 5.14 13.69 -4.20
C MET A 41 5.99 13.10 -3.06
N LEU A 42 5.70 11.87 -2.61
CA LEU A 42 6.39 11.29 -1.44
C LEU A 42 7.80 10.72 -1.73
N PHE A 43 8.15 10.48 -2.99
CA PHE A 43 9.42 9.83 -3.36
C PHE A 43 10.63 10.77 -3.35
N LEU A 44 10.44 12.11 -3.35
CA LEU A 44 11.52 13.06 -3.66
C LEU A 44 12.30 13.57 -2.44
N THR A 45 11.76 13.49 -1.22
CA THR A 45 12.36 14.16 -0.05
C THR A 45 13.50 13.37 0.61
N VAL A 46 13.66 12.08 0.29
CA VAL A 46 14.65 11.20 0.95
C VAL A 46 15.99 11.11 0.19
N LEU A 47 16.06 11.47 -1.09
CA LEU A 47 17.28 11.31 -1.90
C LEU A 47 18.29 12.48 -1.82
N LEU A 48 17.96 13.60 -1.17
CA LEU A 48 18.77 14.83 -1.21
C LEU A 48 19.69 15.08 0.00
N THR A 49 19.88 14.13 0.91
CA THR A 49 20.71 14.33 2.13
C THR A 49 21.97 13.46 2.24
N LEU A 50 22.41 12.80 1.17
CA LEU A 50 23.63 11.97 1.18
C LEU A 50 24.64 12.38 0.11
N SER A 51 25.14 13.61 0.19
CA SER A 51 26.42 13.99 -0.43
C SER A 51 27.02 15.21 0.29
N GLY A 52 27.72 14.96 1.39
CA GLY A 52 28.47 15.97 2.13
C GLY A 52 29.86 15.44 2.50
N CYS A 53 30.82 15.54 1.58
CA CYS A 53 32.25 15.52 1.91
C CYS A 53 32.72 16.97 2.14
N PRO A 54 33.50 17.27 3.19
CA PRO A 54 34.02 18.61 3.42
C PRO A 54 35.28 18.82 2.58
N ALA A 55 35.24 19.72 1.60
CA ALA A 55 36.43 20.23 0.94
C ALA A 55 36.90 21.50 1.66
N THR A 56 38.07 21.42 2.28
CA THR A 56 38.85 22.55 2.80
C THR A 56 39.34 23.39 1.63
N ARG A 57 39.06 24.71 1.61
CA ARG A 57 39.79 25.64 0.75
C ARG A 57 39.98 27.01 1.40
N LYS A 58 41.24 27.41 1.40
CA LYS A 58 41.83 28.66 1.88
C LYS A 58 41.25 29.90 1.18
N ASP A 59 41.20 30.97 1.96
CA ASP A 59 41.02 32.36 1.53
C ASP A 59 41.96 32.74 0.39
N HIS A 60 41.41 33.36 -0.65
CA HIS A 60 42.05 34.51 -1.30
C HIS A 60 40.98 35.39 -1.95
N SER A 61 41.00 36.64 -1.50
CA SER A 61 40.29 37.79 -2.03
C SER A 61 40.82 38.15 -3.42
N GLU A 62 39.94 38.33 -4.39
CA GLU A 62 40.17 39.27 -5.49
C GLU A 62 38.83 39.68 -6.13
N SER A 63 38.54 40.98 -6.03
CA SER A 63 37.40 41.67 -6.60
C SER A 63 37.64 41.99 -8.07
N VAL A 64 36.75 41.55 -8.97
CA VAL A 64 36.69 42.06 -10.35
C VAL A 64 35.24 42.34 -10.73
N GLN A 65 34.98 43.61 -11.01
CA GLN A 65 33.74 44.14 -11.57
C GLN A 65 33.60 43.72 -13.04
N THR A 66 32.39 43.48 -13.53
CA THR A 66 32.08 43.38 -14.96
C THR A 66 30.68 43.96 -15.22
N PRO A 67 30.45 44.64 -16.36
CA PRO A 67 29.52 45.76 -16.46
C PRO A 67 28.12 45.39 -16.98
N GLN A 68 27.22 46.36 -16.80
CA GLN A 68 25.86 46.45 -17.30
C GLN A 68 25.71 45.99 -18.76
N GLN A 69 24.78 45.07 -18.99
CA GLN A 69 24.27 44.75 -20.32
C GLN A 69 22.83 45.23 -20.48
N LYS A 70 22.64 45.89 -21.61
CA LYS A 70 21.56 46.79 -22.02
C LYS A 70 20.44 45.98 -22.69
N GLU A 71 19.19 46.15 -22.24
CA GLU A 71 17.99 45.69 -22.96
C GLU A 71 17.84 46.40 -24.31
N PRO A 72 17.37 45.70 -25.34
CA PRO A 72 16.63 46.30 -26.43
C PRO A 72 15.14 45.96 -26.34
N SER A 73 14.37 47.02 -26.26
CA SER A 73 12.93 47.11 -26.50
C SER A 73 12.61 47.04 -28.00
N GLY A 74 11.46 46.44 -28.34
CA GLY A 74 10.88 46.44 -29.69
C GLY A 74 9.58 45.62 -29.77
N PRO A 75 8.67 45.92 -30.71
CA PRO A 75 7.34 46.41 -30.32
C PRO A 75 6.12 45.60 -30.81
N ASP A 76 4.97 46.03 -30.30
CA ASP A 76 3.62 46.07 -30.88
C ASP A 76 2.91 44.80 -31.37
N ARG A 77 1.94 44.41 -30.54
CA ARG A 77 0.75 43.62 -30.86
C ARG A 77 -0.22 44.46 -31.71
N ALA A 78 -0.56 43.96 -32.90
CA ALA A 78 -1.75 44.38 -33.63
C ALA A 78 -2.74 43.21 -33.76
N ALA A 79 -4.01 43.56 -33.66
CA ALA A 79 -5.20 42.72 -33.55
C ALA A 79 -5.51 41.89 -34.80
N SER A 80 -6.28 40.79 -34.64
CA SER A 80 -7.61 40.61 -35.25
C SER A 80 -8.17 39.19 -35.04
N SER A 81 -9.33 39.11 -34.37
CA SER A 81 -10.47 38.22 -34.71
C SER A 81 -11.51 39.11 -35.46
N PRO A 82 -12.64 38.65 -36.04
CA PRO A 82 -13.33 37.35 -35.88
C PRO A 82 -14.00 36.77 -37.16
N ALA A 83 -14.61 35.58 -37.06
CA ALA A 83 -15.86 35.27 -37.76
C ALA A 83 -16.58 34.08 -37.08
N GLU A 84 -17.80 34.36 -36.61
CA GLU A 84 -18.82 33.41 -36.19
C GLU A 84 -19.41 32.67 -37.39
N GLU A 85 -19.78 31.40 -37.23
CA GLU A 85 -20.82 30.79 -38.05
C GLU A 85 -21.82 30.02 -37.17
N LYS A 86 -23.09 30.36 -37.40
CA LYS A 86 -24.30 29.91 -36.70
C LYS A 86 -24.64 28.46 -37.04
N GLY A 87 -25.25 27.76 -36.08
CA GLY A 87 -25.92 26.50 -36.34
C GLY A 87 -26.77 26.04 -35.15
N GLN A 88 -27.97 26.59 -35.04
CA GLN A 88 -29.06 26.07 -34.20
C GLN A 88 -29.80 24.97 -34.98
N PRO A 89 -30.38 23.96 -34.32
CA PRO A 89 -31.84 23.99 -34.28
C PRO A 89 -32.47 23.57 -32.95
N THR A 90 -33.66 24.11 -32.81
CA THR A 90 -34.73 23.93 -31.83
C THR A 90 -35.29 22.51 -31.74
N GLY A 91 -35.72 22.13 -30.54
CA GLY A 91 -36.64 21.02 -30.28
C GLY A 91 -37.11 21.00 -28.83
N GLN A 92 -38.21 21.71 -28.54
CA GLN A 92 -39.00 21.58 -27.31
C GLN A 92 -39.75 20.23 -27.34
N ASP A 93 -39.81 19.51 -26.22
CA ASP A 93 -41.10 19.25 -25.56
C ASP A 93 -40.98 18.64 -24.15
N SER A 94 -41.71 19.28 -23.23
CA SER A 94 -42.57 18.71 -22.17
C SER A 94 -42.04 17.60 -21.23
N ALA A 95 -41.94 17.93 -19.93
CA ALA A 95 -42.85 17.43 -18.89
C ALA A 95 -42.36 17.74 -17.46
N LYS A 96 -43.17 18.55 -16.76
CA LYS A 96 -43.17 18.70 -15.29
C LYS A 96 -43.40 17.34 -14.63
N THR A 97 -42.49 16.92 -13.75
CA THR A 97 -42.82 15.96 -12.69
C THR A 97 -42.28 16.47 -11.37
N SER A 98 -43.21 16.95 -10.54
CA SER A 98 -43.02 17.31 -9.14
C SER A 98 -42.89 16.01 -8.35
N GLY A 99 -41.67 15.67 -7.92
CA GLY A 99 -41.37 14.47 -7.14
C GLY A 99 -41.02 14.86 -5.70
N SER A 100 -41.94 14.55 -4.79
CA SER A 100 -41.82 14.75 -3.35
C SER A 100 -40.56 14.08 -2.79
N GLN A 101 -39.78 14.89 -2.08
CA GLN A 101 -38.60 14.51 -1.31
C GLN A 101 -39.04 13.59 -0.15
N PRO A 102 -38.57 12.34 -0.04
CA PRO A 102 -38.85 11.52 1.12
C PRO A 102 -38.03 12.02 2.31
N ASP A 103 -38.73 12.30 3.39
CA ASP A 103 -38.19 12.67 4.70
C ASP A 103 -37.05 11.75 5.11
N ALA A 104 -35.91 12.38 5.38
CA ALA A 104 -34.79 11.79 6.08
C ALA A 104 -35.29 11.37 7.48
N ARG A 105 -35.64 10.09 7.61
CA ARG A 105 -35.76 9.44 8.92
C ARG A 105 -34.42 9.57 9.61
N SER A 106 -34.36 10.48 10.57
CA SER A 106 -33.37 10.52 11.64
C SER A 106 -33.36 9.16 12.33
N GLU A 107 -32.46 8.28 11.91
CA GLU A 107 -32.01 7.16 12.73
C GLU A 107 -31.39 7.77 13.98
N THR A 108 -32.19 7.78 15.05
CA THR A 108 -31.74 8.18 16.37
C THR A 108 -30.78 7.10 16.83
N GLN A 109 -29.48 7.33 16.64
CA GLN A 109 -28.41 6.48 17.18
C GLN A 109 -28.52 6.51 18.71
N GLN A 110 -29.29 5.58 19.24
CA GLN A 110 -29.35 5.27 20.66
C GLN A 110 -28.03 4.59 21.00
N THR A 111 -27.05 5.40 21.41
CA THR A 111 -25.74 4.97 21.91
C THR A 111 -25.95 4.23 23.23
N SER A 112 -26.30 2.94 23.14
CA SER A 112 -26.13 2.02 24.25
C SER A 112 -24.63 1.91 24.51
N SER A 113 -24.12 2.69 25.45
CA SER A 113 -22.71 2.65 25.84
C SER A 113 -22.41 1.28 26.45
N LEU A 114 -21.54 0.51 25.80
CA LEU A 114 -21.02 -0.73 26.36
C LEU A 114 -20.37 -0.43 27.73
N PRO A 115 -20.59 -1.24 28.77
CA PRO A 115 -19.96 -1.03 30.06
C PRO A 115 -18.43 -1.17 29.94
N PRO A 116 -17.63 -0.40 30.71
CA PRO A 116 -16.19 -0.58 30.76
C PRO A 116 -15.79 -2.01 31.13
N SER A 117 -14.67 -2.50 30.60
CA SER A 117 -14.12 -3.79 31.02
C SER A 117 -13.59 -3.69 32.45
N GLN A 118 -13.63 -4.82 33.17
CA GLN A 118 -13.03 -4.96 34.51
C GLN A 118 -11.56 -5.41 34.42
N GLU A 119 -11.11 -5.85 33.24
CA GLU A 119 -9.73 -6.25 33.01
C GLU A 119 -8.83 -5.05 32.73
N THR A 120 -7.56 -5.16 33.10
CA THR A 120 -6.55 -4.16 32.75
C THR A 120 -6.18 -4.27 31.26
N PRO A 121 -5.62 -3.20 30.65
CA PRO A 121 -5.12 -3.25 29.28
C PRO A 121 -4.15 -4.43 29.04
N GLU A 122 -3.25 -4.67 29.99
CA GLU A 122 -2.23 -5.73 29.91
C GLU A 122 -2.87 -7.12 29.90
N GLN A 123 -3.90 -7.33 30.72
CA GLN A 123 -4.63 -8.59 30.76
C GLN A 123 -5.33 -8.87 29.42
N ILE A 124 -5.97 -7.85 28.83
CA ILE A 124 -6.63 -7.97 27.53
C ILE A 124 -5.62 -8.26 26.42
N LEU A 125 -4.49 -7.54 26.38
CA LEU A 125 -3.42 -7.78 25.39
C LEU A 125 -2.82 -9.18 25.52
N GLN A 126 -2.54 -9.64 26.75
CA GLN A 126 -2.03 -10.99 26.98
C GLN A 126 -3.05 -12.04 26.57
N ALA A 127 -4.34 -11.87 26.89
CA ALA A 127 -5.39 -12.80 26.49
C ALA A 127 -5.51 -12.90 24.97
N MET A 128 -5.42 -11.78 24.25
CA MET A 128 -5.36 -11.76 22.78
C MET A 128 -4.17 -12.57 22.26
N VAL A 129 -2.95 -12.30 22.76
CA VAL A 129 -1.74 -13.02 22.31
C VAL A 129 -1.85 -14.52 22.56
N GLN A 130 -2.33 -14.91 23.75
CA GLN A 130 -2.51 -16.33 24.09
C GLN A 130 -3.53 -17.01 23.17
N THR A 131 -4.58 -16.30 22.78
CA THR A 131 -5.60 -16.79 21.84
C THR A 131 -4.97 -17.12 20.48
N TYR A 132 -4.21 -16.20 19.89
CA TYR A 132 -3.54 -16.43 18.60
C TYR A 132 -2.40 -17.45 18.68
N LYS A 133 -1.64 -17.48 19.77
CA LYS A 133 -0.53 -18.45 19.95
C LYS A 133 -1.02 -19.89 19.99
N LYS A 134 -2.19 -20.15 20.59
CA LYS A 134 -2.79 -21.49 20.70
C LYS A 134 -3.52 -21.93 19.44
N ALA A 135 -3.97 -20.98 18.62
CA ALA A 135 -4.72 -21.27 17.42
C ALA A 135 -3.91 -22.12 16.43
N GLN A 136 -4.58 -23.15 15.88
CA GLN A 136 -4.08 -24.04 14.84
C GLN A 136 -4.32 -23.46 13.46
N SER A 137 -5.38 -22.70 13.28
CA SER A 137 -5.69 -22.03 12.01
C SER A 137 -6.21 -20.62 12.23
N TYR A 138 -6.06 -19.79 11.20
CA TYR A 138 -6.58 -18.43 11.14
C TYR A 138 -7.02 -18.09 9.73
N GLY A 139 -8.14 -17.39 9.59
CA GLY A 139 -8.58 -16.84 8.32
C GLY A 139 -9.19 -15.45 8.48
N ASP A 140 -8.97 -14.58 7.50
CA ASP A 140 -9.63 -13.26 7.41
C ASP A 140 -9.78 -12.79 5.95
N GLN A 141 -10.66 -11.79 5.78
CA GLN A 141 -10.78 -10.96 4.59
C GLN A 141 -10.57 -9.50 4.99
N GLY A 142 -9.33 -9.14 5.26
CA GLY A 142 -9.03 -7.82 5.74
C GLY A 142 -8.87 -6.76 4.66
N ARG A 143 -8.83 -5.52 5.10
CA ARG A 143 -8.62 -4.34 4.26
C ARG A 143 -7.96 -3.24 5.04
N ILE A 144 -7.05 -2.50 4.39
CA ILE A 144 -6.55 -1.22 4.86
C ILE A 144 -7.35 -0.14 4.15
N VAL A 145 -7.90 0.78 4.94
CA VAL A 145 -8.65 1.94 4.45
C VAL A 145 -7.89 3.20 4.83
N MET A 146 -7.57 4.02 3.82
CA MET A 146 -7.07 5.37 4.00
C MET A 146 -8.13 6.33 3.48
N ARG A 147 -8.63 7.23 4.32
CA ARG A 147 -9.64 8.22 3.92
C ARG A 147 -9.33 9.58 4.50
N GLY A 148 -9.80 10.63 3.84
CA GLY A 148 -9.66 12.01 4.31
C GLY A 148 -10.14 12.99 3.26
N THR A 149 -9.71 14.23 3.39
CA THR A 149 -10.00 15.32 2.45
C THR A 149 -8.69 15.92 1.97
N PHE A 150 -8.44 15.94 0.67
CA PHE A 150 -7.26 16.53 0.04
C PHE A 150 -7.68 17.71 -0.85
N ASN A 151 -7.21 18.92 -0.57
CA ASN A 151 -7.61 20.15 -1.26
C ASN A 151 -9.14 20.34 -1.32
N GLY A 152 -9.83 20.06 -0.21
CA GLY A 152 -11.29 20.14 -0.10
C GLY A 152 -12.03 18.97 -0.77
N GLN A 153 -11.36 18.07 -1.47
CA GLN A 153 -11.98 16.91 -2.12
C GLN A 153 -11.85 15.67 -1.24
N PRO A 154 -12.95 14.97 -0.92
CA PRO A 154 -12.86 13.72 -0.18
C PRO A 154 -12.15 12.66 -1.02
N PHE A 155 -11.35 11.82 -0.38
CA PHE A 155 -10.77 10.64 -1.01
C PHE A 155 -10.84 9.45 -0.08
N GLU A 156 -10.90 8.27 -0.69
CA GLU A 156 -10.78 6.99 0.01
C GLU A 156 -9.99 6.03 -0.87
N ASN A 157 -8.99 5.39 -0.28
CA ASN A 157 -8.20 4.32 -0.90
C ASN A 157 -8.36 3.06 -0.05
N ARG A 158 -8.59 1.93 -0.72
CA ARG A 158 -8.72 0.62 -0.09
C ARG A 158 -7.68 -0.32 -0.66
N THR A 159 -6.94 -0.99 0.22
CA THR A 159 -6.06 -2.11 -0.13
C THR A 159 -6.59 -3.34 0.56
N ASN A 160 -7.03 -4.33 -0.21
CA ASN A 160 -7.51 -5.59 0.35
C ASN A 160 -6.33 -6.49 0.70
N TYR A 161 -6.48 -7.30 1.73
CA TYR A 161 -5.65 -8.46 1.94
C TYR A 161 -6.52 -9.67 2.30
N LEU A 162 -5.96 -10.85 2.09
CA LEU A 162 -6.59 -12.12 2.41
C LEU A 162 -5.54 -12.97 3.11
N THR A 163 -5.91 -13.51 4.27
CA THR A 163 -5.07 -14.41 5.04
C THR A 163 -5.80 -15.73 5.23
N ALA A 164 -5.12 -16.83 4.96
CA ALA A 164 -5.45 -18.16 5.45
C ALA A 164 -4.17 -18.78 5.99
N PHE A 165 -4.17 -19.27 7.22
CA PHE A 165 -3.01 -19.83 7.88
C PHE A 165 -3.40 -21.11 8.61
N GLU A 166 -2.57 -22.13 8.51
CA GLU A 166 -2.74 -23.39 9.23
C GLU A 166 -1.36 -23.91 9.67
N ARG A 167 -1.24 -24.23 10.96
CA ARG A 167 -0.01 -24.78 11.53
C ARG A 167 0.27 -26.18 10.96
N PRO A 168 1.55 -26.55 10.82
CA PRO A 168 2.73 -25.75 11.18
C PRO A 168 3.17 -24.77 10.09
N ASN A 169 2.84 -25.02 8.82
CA ASN A 169 3.54 -24.42 7.69
C ASN A 169 2.68 -24.19 6.44
N LYS A 170 1.37 -23.93 6.58
CA LYS A 170 0.52 -23.52 5.45
C LYS A 170 0.12 -22.05 5.58
N LEU A 171 0.19 -21.34 4.47
CA LEU A 171 -0.13 -19.91 4.42
C LEU A 171 -0.66 -19.56 3.04
N ARG A 172 -1.70 -18.74 2.98
CA ARG A 172 -2.05 -17.91 1.84
C ARG A 172 -2.15 -16.49 2.33
N LEU A 173 -1.24 -15.65 1.89
CA LEU A 173 -1.24 -14.21 2.13
C LEU A 173 -1.30 -13.52 0.79
N ILE A 174 -2.36 -12.75 0.55
CA ILE A 174 -2.44 -11.80 -0.55
C ILE A 174 -2.55 -10.43 0.09
N ALA A 175 -1.65 -9.52 -0.20
CA ALA A 175 -1.67 -8.18 0.39
C ALA A 175 -1.18 -7.14 -0.63
N GLY A 176 -2.10 -6.29 -1.10
CA GLY A 176 -1.79 -5.31 -2.14
C GLY A 176 -1.31 -5.97 -3.43
N GLU A 177 -0.07 -5.67 -3.80
CA GLU A 177 0.57 -6.14 -5.04
C GLU A 177 1.38 -7.43 -4.85
N ALA A 178 1.38 -8.02 -3.64
CA ALA A 178 2.17 -9.18 -3.28
C ALA A 178 1.30 -10.38 -2.90
N ALA A 179 1.79 -11.57 -3.22
CA ALA A 179 1.19 -12.82 -2.81
C ALA A 179 2.26 -13.83 -2.36
N LEU A 180 1.96 -14.55 -1.29
CA LEU A 180 2.75 -15.64 -0.73
C LEU A 180 1.82 -16.82 -0.43
N ILE A 181 2.07 -17.98 -1.03
CA ILE A 181 1.25 -19.18 -0.90
C ILE A 181 2.14 -20.36 -0.55
N CYS A 182 1.79 -21.12 0.47
CA CYS A 182 2.53 -22.28 0.95
C CYS A 182 1.56 -23.41 1.29
N ASP A 183 1.77 -24.57 0.66
CA ASP A 183 0.93 -25.77 0.82
C ASP A 183 1.46 -26.75 1.88
N GLY A 184 2.56 -26.39 2.55
CA GLY A 184 3.27 -27.21 3.52
C GLY A 184 4.42 -28.03 2.91
N LYS A 185 4.58 -28.01 1.59
CA LYS A 185 5.71 -28.60 0.86
C LYS A 185 6.52 -27.55 0.09
N ASP A 186 5.84 -26.74 -0.70
CA ASP A 186 6.42 -25.69 -1.54
C ASP A 186 5.85 -24.32 -1.11
N MET A 187 6.73 -23.32 -1.06
CA MET A 187 6.37 -21.91 -0.86
C MET A 187 6.56 -21.15 -2.17
N TRP A 188 5.49 -20.48 -2.58
CA TRP A 188 5.37 -19.71 -3.81
C TRP A 188 5.18 -18.24 -3.49
N GLY A 189 5.81 -17.37 -4.26
CA GLY A 189 5.64 -15.93 -4.10
C GLY A 189 5.67 -15.19 -5.42
N PHE A 190 4.97 -14.08 -5.52
CA PHE A 190 5.05 -13.20 -6.68
C PHE A 190 4.63 -11.77 -6.31
N VAL A 191 5.05 -10.83 -7.15
CA VAL A 191 4.68 -9.41 -7.03
C VAL A 191 4.22 -8.89 -8.40
N ASN A 192 3.20 -8.05 -8.43
CA ASN A 192 2.59 -7.61 -9.68
C ASN A 192 3.52 -6.75 -10.55
N PHE A 193 4.53 -6.10 -9.96
CA PHE A 193 5.51 -5.30 -10.70
C PHE A 193 6.69 -6.10 -11.28
N LEU A 194 6.74 -7.43 -11.06
CA LEU A 194 7.63 -8.36 -11.75
C LEU A 194 6.83 -9.43 -12.49
N PRO A 195 6.05 -9.05 -13.53
CA PRO A 195 5.24 -9.99 -14.27
C PRO A 195 6.10 -11.11 -14.89
N GLY A 196 5.56 -12.33 -14.85
CA GLY A 196 6.24 -13.52 -15.39
C GLY A 196 7.34 -14.09 -14.51
N GLN A 197 7.54 -13.58 -13.29
CA GLN A 197 8.43 -14.22 -12.31
C GLN A 197 7.62 -14.79 -11.14
N VAL A 198 7.96 -16.02 -10.77
CA VAL A 198 7.36 -16.72 -9.62
C VAL A 198 8.49 -17.28 -8.76
N LEU A 199 8.54 -16.83 -7.51
CA LEU A 199 9.37 -17.42 -6.47
C LEU A 199 8.89 -18.83 -6.19
N LYS A 200 9.81 -19.79 -6.11
CA LYS A 200 9.58 -21.12 -5.54
C LYS A 200 10.72 -21.49 -4.60
N THR A 201 10.37 -21.81 -3.36
CA THR A 201 11.28 -22.37 -2.37
C THR A 201 10.61 -23.53 -1.63
N SER A 202 11.35 -24.31 -0.85
CA SER A 202 10.74 -25.30 0.05
C SER A 202 9.96 -24.61 1.15
N ALA A 203 8.83 -25.19 1.54
CA ALA A 203 8.09 -24.75 2.72
C ALA A 203 9.00 -24.81 3.96
N PRO A 204 8.89 -23.85 4.89
CA PRO A 204 9.59 -23.94 6.16
C PRO A 204 8.99 -25.08 7.00
N ASP A 205 9.71 -25.56 8.01
CA ASP A 205 9.14 -26.47 9.01
C ASP A 205 8.03 -25.77 9.82
N GLN A 206 8.23 -24.48 10.11
CA GLN A 206 7.29 -23.61 10.80
C GLN A 206 7.41 -22.19 10.26
N PHE A 207 6.29 -21.49 10.11
CA PHE A 207 6.34 -20.07 9.75
C PHE A 207 6.85 -19.20 10.89
N THR A 208 7.76 -18.30 10.55
CA THR A 208 8.22 -17.18 11.39
C THR A 208 8.06 -15.87 10.61
N LEU A 209 8.17 -14.72 11.29
CA LEU A 209 8.22 -13.44 10.59
C LEU A 209 9.41 -13.36 9.62
N GLU A 210 10.57 -13.91 9.98
CA GLU A 210 11.75 -13.96 9.09
C GLU A 210 11.45 -14.67 7.78
N THR A 211 10.66 -15.76 7.84
CA THR A 211 10.27 -16.51 6.63
C THR A 211 9.50 -15.65 5.64
N LEU A 212 8.63 -14.74 6.11
CA LEU A 212 7.87 -13.83 5.26
C LEU A 212 8.77 -12.82 4.53
N PHE A 213 9.94 -12.51 5.09
CA PHE A 213 10.84 -11.47 4.61
C PHE A 213 12.13 -12.02 3.98
N ARG A 214 12.19 -13.33 3.70
CA ARG A 214 13.39 -13.98 3.17
C ARG A 214 13.75 -13.49 1.76
N ASP A 215 12.75 -13.34 0.89
CA ASP A 215 12.94 -12.76 -0.44
C ASP A 215 12.81 -11.24 -0.37
N THR A 216 13.87 -10.52 -0.75
CA THR A 216 13.94 -9.06 -0.53
C THR A 216 12.90 -8.28 -1.34
N VAL A 217 12.57 -8.72 -2.55
CA VAL A 217 11.59 -8.03 -3.40
C VAL A 217 10.17 -8.26 -2.89
N LEU A 218 9.84 -9.50 -2.53
CA LEU A 218 8.56 -9.84 -1.92
C LEU A 218 8.38 -9.13 -0.56
N ALA A 219 9.43 -9.14 0.27
CA ALA A 219 9.46 -8.43 1.54
C ALA A 219 9.14 -6.95 1.35
N ASN A 220 9.83 -6.29 0.40
CA ASN A 220 9.59 -4.88 0.08
C ASN A 220 8.14 -4.65 -0.38
N ALA A 221 7.59 -5.51 -1.23
CA ALA A 221 6.20 -5.40 -1.68
C ALA A 221 5.20 -5.54 -0.52
N LEU A 222 5.45 -6.44 0.43
CA LEU A 222 4.67 -6.61 1.66
C LEU A 222 4.90 -5.48 2.68
N MET A 223 6.00 -4.73 2.59
CA MET A 223 6.30 -3.61 3.49
C MET A 223 5.82 -2.26 2.95
N GLN A 224 5.59 -2.12 1.65
CA GLN A 224 5.17 -0.88 1.01
C GLN A 224 3.65 -0.67 1.06
N GLY A 225 3.11 -0.38 2.24
CA GLY A 225 1.72 0.03 2.39
C GLY A 225 1.44 1.44 1.87
N PRO A 226 0.16 1.89 1.89
CA PRO A 226 -0.22 3.22 1.48
C PRO A 226 0.64 4.31 2.16
N GLY A 227 1.28 5.15 1.35
CA GLY A 227 2.17 6.21 1.83
C GLY A 227 3.53 5.74 2.35
N GLN A 228 3.90 4.46 2.18
CA GLN A 228 5.15 3.84 2.66
C GLN A 228 5.37 3.94 4.18
N VAL A 229 4.37 4.35 4.94
CA VAL A 229 4.47 4.54 6.40
C VAL A 229 4.12 3.27 7.17
N TYR A 230 3.40 2.33 6.52
CA TYR A 230 2.92 1.10 7.16
C TYR A 230 3.24 -0.13 6.34
N SER A 231 3.49 -1.23 7.03
CA SER A 231 3.58 -2.55 6.42
C SER A 231 2.18 -3.05 6.01
N LEU A 232 2.12 -3.78 4.90
CA LEU A 232 0.95 -4.55 4.49
C LEU A 232 0.88 -5.92 5.18
N VAL A 233 1.86 -6.30 6.01
CA VAL A 233 1.78 -7.52 6.82
C VAL A 233 0.65 -7.36 7.84
N PRO A 234 -0.40 -8.20 7.79
CA PRO A 234 -1.54 -8.06 8.68
C PRO A 234 -1.10 -8.23 10.15
N PRO A 235 -1.47 -7.32 11.06
CA PRO A 235 -1.19 -7.46 12.50
C PRO A 235 -1.56 -8.82 13.12
N PRO A 236 -2.66 -9.51 12.72
CA PRO A 236 -2.94 -10.87 13.16
C PRO A 236 -1.85 -11.88 12.82
N LEU A 237 -1.14 -11.70 11.70
CA LEU A 237 -0.02 -12.56 11.32
C LEU A 237 1.19 -12.35 12.25
N VAL A 238 1.39 -11.12 12.76
CA VAL A 238 2.37 -10.86 13.83
C VAL A 238 2.01 -11.62 15.11
N LEU A 239 0.72 -11.64 15.49
CA LEU A 239 0.24 -12.40 16.65
C LEU A 239 0.46 -13.92 16.52
N LEU A 240 0.35 -14.45 15.29
CA LEU A 240 0.54 -15.87 14.99
C LEU A 240 2.02 -16.30 14.94
N LEU A 241 2.88 -15.45 14.36
CA LEU A 241 4.23 -15.84 13.92
C LEU A 241 5.38 -15.23 14.72
N ALA A 242 5.20 -14.08 15.37
CA ALA A 242 6.28 -13.46 16.15
C ALA A 242 6.49 -14.22 17.45
N ASP A 243 7.74 -14.37 17.92
CA ASP A 243 8.03 -15.00 19.22
C ASP A 243 7.38 -14.23 20.37
N ASP A 244 7.59 -12.91 20.38
CA ASP A 244 6.97 -11.96 21.30
C ASP A 244 6.19 -10.89 20.50
N PRO A 245 4.90 -11.13 20.22
CA PRO A 245 4.09 -10.17 19.47
C PRO A 245 3.93 -8.83 20.17
N LEU A 246 3.88 -8.80 21.51
CA LEU A 246 3.67 -7.54 22.25
C LEU A 246 4.87 -6.63 22.13
N LYS A 247 6.10 -7.17 22.07
CA LYS A 247 7.28 -6.36 21.78
C LYS A 247 7.15 -5.58 20.46
N THR A 248 6.54 -6.17 19.43
CA THR A 248 6.28 -5.50 18.16
C THR A 248 5.21 -4.42 18.29
N PHE A 249 4.07 -4.71 18.93
CA PHE A 249 2.97 -3.74 19.08
C PHE A 249 3.35 -2.57 20.01
N LEU A 250 4.04 -2.85 21.11
CA LEU A 250 4.42 -1.88 22.14
C LEU A 250 5.72 -1.15 21.82
N TYR A 251 6.33 -1.41 20.65
CA TYR A 251 7.56 -0.74 20.26
C TYR A 251 7.35 0.78 20.21
N ARG A 252 8.13 1.49 21.04
CA ARG A 252 8.09 2.96 21.22
C ARG A 252 6.73 3.50 21.71
N SER A 253 5.85 2.66 22.24
CA SER A 253 4.64 3.14 22.90
C SER A 253 4.91 3.49 24.37
N LYS A 254 4.08 4.36 24.92
CA LYS A 254 3.87 4.46 26.37
C LYS A 254 3.12 3.22 26.87
N SER A 255 2.86 3.15 28.18
CA SER A 255 2.00 2.13 28.77
C SER A 255 0.63 2.10 28.07
N PRO A 256 0.06 0.92 27.77
CA PRO A 256 -1.24 0.80 27.14
C PRO A 256 -2.36 1.43 27.98
N GLU A 257 -3.32 2.09 27.32
CA GLU A 257 -4.47 2.71 27.97
C GLU A 257 -5.77 2.05 27.49
N LEU A 258 -6.64 1.62 28.41
CA LEU A 258 -7.99 1.19 28.06
C LEU A 258 -8.85 2.45 27.87
N ILE A 259 -9.32 2.66 26.65
CA ILE A 259 -10.21 3.78 26.32
C ILE A 259 -11.66 3.29 26.24
N PRO A 260 -12.68 4.18 26.20
CA PRO A 260 -14.08 3.76 26.18
C PRO A 260 -14.35 2.69 25.11
N PRO A 261 -15.06 1.61 25.46
CA PRO A 261 -15.32 0.51 24.53
C PRO A 261 -16.15 0.98 23.34
N GLY A 262 -16.17 0.16 22.29
CA GLY A 262 -16.92 0.48 21.09
C GLY A 262 -17.32 -0.76 20.32
N THR A 263 -18.06 -0.54 19.24
CA THR A 263 -18.51 -1.61 18.34
C THR A 263 -17.91 -1.45 16.96
N THR A 264 -17.56 -2.55 16.31
CA THR A 264 -17.20 -2.57 14.88
C THR A 264 -17.87 -3.76 14.20
N GLY A 265 -18.76 -3.48 13.25
CA GLY A 265 -19.65 -4.51 12.71
C GLY A 265 -20.46 -5.19 13.82
N ASN A 266 -20.28 -6.50 13.98
CA ASN A 266 -20.96 -7.31 15.00
C ASN A 266 -20.13 -7.53 16.27
N PHE A 267 -18.96 -6.92 16.38
CA PHE A 267 -18.04 -7.11 17.50
C PHE A 267 -18.21 -6.04 18.56
N ASN A 268 -18.25 -6.47 19.82
CA ASN A 268 -18.20 -5.59 20.99
C ASN A 268 -16.77 -5.58 21.50
N CYS A 269 -16.09 -4.45 21.35
CA CYS A 269 -14.64 -4.41 21.51
C CYS A 269 -14.22 -3.65 22.76
N ASP A 270 -13.21 -4.22 23.42
CA ASP A 270 -12.28 -3.41 24.21
C ASP A 270 -11.34 -2.66 23.27
N ARG A 271 -11.03 -1.42 23.62
CA ARG A 271 -10.20 -0.53 22.81
C ARG A 271 -8.98 -0.14 23.60
N ILE A 272 -7.81 -0.48 23.07
CA ILE A 272 -6.54 -0.21 23.72
C ILE A 272 -5.77 0.80 22.89
N ARG A 273 -5.46 1.93 23.50
CA ARG A 273 -4.63 2.98 22.91
C ARG A 273 -3.17 2.73 23.27
N LEU A 274 -2.31 2.79 22.25
CA LEU A 274 -0.86 2.77 22.37
C LEU A 274 -0.33 4.14 21.92
N ALA A 275 -0.07 5.03 22.87
CA ALA A 275 0.39 6.38 22.57
C ALA A 275 1.88 6.40 22.16
N ARG A 276 2.21 7.00 21.01
CA ARG A 276 3.57 7.10 20.46
C ARG A 276 3.88 8.53 19.99
N SER A 277 5.14 8.80 19.64
CA SER A 277 5.56 10.11 19.13
C SER A 277 5.13 10.39 17.69
N ASP A 278 4.80 9.34 16.93
CA ASP A 278 4.29 9.41 15.56
C ASP A 278 2.76 9.37 15.47
N GLY A 279 2.06 9.26 16.61
CA GLY A 279 0.60 9.23 16.71
C GLY A 279 0.10 8.13 17.64
N ASP A 280 -1.22 7.99 17.75
CA ASP A 280 -1.82 6.89 18.50
C ASP A 280 -2.07 5.68 17.59
N VAL A 281 -1.77 4.49 18.09
CA VAL A 281 -2.30 3.22 17.54
C VAL A 281 -3.47 2.80 18.42
N ILE A 282 -4.62 2.44 17.84
CA ILE A 282 -5.76 1.92 18.59
C ILE A 282 -6.07 0.49 18.15
N LEU A 283 -5.97 -0.45 19.08
CA LEU A 283 -6.33 -1.84 18.87
C LEU A 283 -7.79 -2.07 19.28
N TRP A 284 -8.58 -2.67 18.39
CA TRP A 284 -9.96 -3.05 18.66
C TRP A 284 -10.04 -4.57 18.82
N ILE A 285 -10.25 -5.02 20.05
CA ILE A 285 -10.18 -6.42 20.45
C ILE A 285 -11.57 -6.89 20.86
N ASP A 286 -12.13 -7.86 20.15
CA ASP A 286 -13.46 -8.40 20.49
C ASP A 286 -13.43 -9.03 21.90
N ARG A 287 -14.42 -8.67 22.73
CA ARG A 287 -14.48 -9.09 24.14
C ARG A 287 -14.65 -10.58 24.34
N ASN A 288 -15.39 -11.23 23.43
CA ASN A 288 -15.76 -12.62 23.60
C ASN A 288 -14.67 -13.55 23.08
N SER A 289 -14.19 -13.27 21.87
CA SER A 289 -13.25 -14.12 21.15
C SER A 289 -11.79 -13.71 21.30
N ARG A 290 -11.51 -12.51 21.82
CA ARG A 290 -10.18 -11.89 21.87
C ARG A 290 -9.51 -11.76 20.50
N LEU A 291 -10.29 -11.73 19.43
CA LEU A 291 -9.82 -11.44 18.09
C LEU A 291 -9.46 -9.95 17.97
N LEU A 292 -8.33 -9.68 17.31
CA LEU A 292 -8.03 -8.35 16.82
C LEU A 292 -8.86 -8.12 15.55
N VAL A 293 -9.86 -7.24 15.63
CA VAL A 293 -10.82 -7.02 14.53
C VAL A 293 -10.60 -5.72 13.78
N ARG A 294 -9.90 -4.76 14.39
CA ARG A 294 -9.44 -3.53 13.74
C ARG A 294 -8.17 -2.98 14.39
N VAL A 295 -7.34 -2.30 13.60
CA VAL A 295 -6.25 -1.42 14.08
C VAL A 295 -6.42 -0.05 13.45
N ASP A 296 -6.49 1.01 14.26
CA ASP A 296 -6.34 2.38 13.78
C ASP A 296 -4.85 2.75 13.83
N PHE A 297 -4.31 3.26 12.72
CA PHE A 297 -2.89 3.57 12.56
C PHE A 297 -2.59 5.06 12.82
N PRO A 298 -1.36 5.39 13.28
CA PRO A 298 -0.96 6.74 13.67
C PRO A 298 -0.68 7.63 12.45
N VAL A 299 -1.46 8.69 12.24
CA VAL A 299 -1.44 9.50 11.00
C VAL A 299 -0.66 10.81 11.11
N GLU A 300 -0.14 11.13 12.29
CA GLU A 300 0.46 12.43 12.61
C GLU A 300 1.77 12.67 11.86
N SER A 301 2.56 11.63 11.57
CA SER A 301 3.75 11.75 10.71
C SER A 301 3.39 12.14 9.27
N ILE A 302 2.37 11.50 8.69
CA ILE A 302 1.87 11.77 7.34
C ILE A 302 1.32 13.18 7.24
N ARG A 303 0.53 13.60 8.23
CA ARG A 303 -0.02 14.97 8.28
C ARG A 303 1.11 16.01 8.24
N ARG A 304 2.16 15.83 9.06
CA ARG A 304 3.33 16.73 9.08
C ARG A 304 4.12 16.73 7.77
N SER A 305 4.27 15.57 7.12
CA SER A 305 5.02 15.51 5.84
C SER A 305 4.26 16.14 4.67
N LEU A 306 2.94 16.25 4.75
CA LEU A 306 2.08 16.84 3.72
C LEU A 306 1.64 18.27 4.10
N ASP A 307 2.37 18.91 5.02
CA ASP A 307 2.02 20.21 5.60
C ASP A 307 2.00 21.33 4.55
N GLY A 308 0.79 21.59 4.07
CA GLY A 308 0.32 22.84 3.49
C GLY A 308 -1.16 23.06 3.84
N GLY A 309 -1.67 22.40 4.88
CA GLY A 309 -3.09 22.36 5.25
C GLY A 309 -4.00 21.61 4.25
N GLN A 310 -3.41 21.01 3.22
CA GLN A 310 -4.14 20.37 2.12
C GLN A 310 -4.84 19.08 2.54
N LEU A 311 -4.26 18.35 3.50
CA LEU A 311 -4.79 17.08 3.98
C LEU A 311 -5.50 17.24 5.32
N GLN A 312 -6.81 17.07 5.31
CA GLN A 312 -7.69 17.19 6.48
C GLN A 312 -8.33 15.83 6.78
N SER A 313 -8.68 15.61 8.05
CA SER A 313 -9.46 14.44 8.49
C SER A 313 -8.87 13.08 8.05
N LEU A 314 -7.55 12.99 7.86
CA LEU A 314 -6.89 11.75 7.50
C LEU A 314 -7.13 10.69 8.57
N ALA A 315 -7.60 9.52 8.16
CA ALA A 315 -7.70 8.32 8.98
C ALA A 315 -7.17 7.13 8.19
N ILE A 316 -6.39 6.27 8.85
CA ILE A 316 -5.86 5.04 8.29
C ILE A 316 -6.16 3.93 9.27
N TYR A 317 -6.82 2.86 8.83
CA TYR A 317 -7.14 1.71 9.68
C TYR A 317 -7.15 0.42 8.88
N ALA A 318 -6.85 -0.69 9.55
CA ALA A 318 -7.05 -2.05 9.05
C ALA A 318 -8.28 -2.67 9.70
N ASP A 319 -9.20 -3.20 8.89
CA ASP A 319 -10.29 -4.08 9.35
C ASP A 319 -9.94 -5.52 9.02
N PHE A 320 -10.13 -6.47 9.96
CA PHE A 320 -9.99 -7.91 9.72
C PHE A 320 -11.38 -8.53 9.66
N THR A 321 -12.08 -8.32 8.53
CA THR A 321 -13.46 -8.80 8.42
C THR A 321 -13.51 -10.31 8.31
N SER A 322 -14.56 -10.91 8.89
CA SER A 322 -14.72 -12.37 8.92
C SER A 322 -13.54 -13.11 9.55
N ALA A 323 -12.80 -12.46 10.45
CA ALA A 323 -11.72 -13.08 11.20
C ALA A 323 -12.24 -14.29 11.98
N ILE A 324 -11.54 -15.42 11.86
CA ILE A 324 -11.88 -16.66 12.54
C ILE A 324 -10.60 -17.42 12.91
N LEU A 325 -10.62 -18.06 14.07
CA LEU A 325 -9.55 -18.96 14.54
C LEU A 325 -10.10 -20.38 14.62
N ASP A 326 -9.20 -21.35 14.47
CA ASP A 326 -9.47 -22.79 14.65
C ASP A 326 -10.63 -23.32 13.79
N ALA A 327 -10.87 -22.68 12.65
CA ALA A 327 -11.78 -23.16 11.63
C ALA A 327 -11.08 -24.13 10.68
N ASP A 328 -11.84 -25.11 10.18
CA ASP A 328 -11.38 -25.96 9.08
C ASP A 328 -11.21 -25.11 7.82
N ILE A 329 -9.97 -25.00 7.33
CA ILE A 329 -9.66 -24.30 6.09
C ILE A 329 -9.64 -25.32 4.95
N ASP A 330 -10.36 -25.02 3.87
CA ASP A 330 -10.33 -25.86 2.66
C ASP A 330 -8.87 -26.00 2.17
N PRO A 331 -8.32 -27.22 2.04
CA PRO A 331 -6.96 -27.42 1.54
C PRO A 331 -6.68 -26.76 0.19
N ALA A 332 -7.71 -26.55 -0.64
CA ALA A 332 -7.60 -25.83 -1.91
C ALA A 332 -7.18 -24.36 -1.74
N ALA A 333 -7.39 -23.75 -0.56
CA ALA A 333 -6.93 -22.40 -0.26
C ALA A 333 -5.41 -22.26 -0.37
N PHE A 334 -4.67 -23.32 -0.05
CA PHE A 334 -3.20 -23.31 -0.06
C PHE A 334 -2.59 -23.75 -1.38
N GLN A 335 -3.41 -24.14 -2.36
CA GLN A 335 -2.92 -24.54 -3.67
C GLN A 335 -2.60 -23.31 -4.53
N PHE A 336 -1.50 -23.42 -5.29
CA PHE A 336 -1.09 -22.43 -6.27
C PHE A 336 -0.84 -23.10 -7.62
N GLN A 337 -1.37 -22.50 -8.68
CA GLN A 337 -1.09 -22.90 -10.05
C GLN A 337 -0.23 -21.82 -10.67
N VAL A 338 0.98 -22.21 -11.06
CA VAL A 338 1.92 -21.30 -11.74
C VAL A 338 1.31 -20.89 -13.08
N PRO A 339 1.16 -19.58 -13.35
CA PRO A 339 0.66 -19.13 -14.64
C PRO A 339 1.56 -19.65 -15.78
N PRO A 340 0.98 -19.95 -16.96
CA PRO A 340 1.79 -20.34 -18.12
C PRO A 340 2.85 -19.25 -18.42
N ASP A 341 3.98 -19.67 -18.97
CA ASP A 341 5.12 -18.80 -19.34
C ASP A 341 5.82 -18.09 -18.17
N SER A 342 5.44 -18.36 -16.91
CA SER A 342 6.15 -17.83 -15.76
C SER A 342 7.51 -18.51 -15.58
N ARG A 343 8.54 -17.70 -15.38
CA ARG A 343 9.87 -18.14 -14.95
C ARG A 343 9.85 -18.44 -13.46
N ILE A 344 10.05 -19.70 -13.11
CA ILE A 344 10.25 -20.11 -11.71
C ILE A 344 11.68 -19.76 -11.30
N THR A 345 11.82 -19.09 -10.16
CA THR A 345 13.11 -18.65 -9.61
C THR A 345 13.19 -18.92 -8.10
N ALA A 346 14.41 -19.05 -7.57
CA ALA A 346 14.64 -19.19 -6.13
C ALA A 346 14.66 -17.86 -5.36
N GLU A 347 14.75 -16.74 -6.09
CA GLU A 347 14.67 -15.37 -5.58
C GLU A 347 14.09 -14.48 -6.69
N LEU A 348 13.24 -13.53 -6.33
CA LEU A 348 12.72 -12.52 -7.25
C LEU A 348 13.78 -11.45 -7.47
N HIS A 349 14.04 -11.11 -8.73
CA HIS A 349 14.95 -10.03 -9.08
C HIS A 349 14.27 -9.00 -9.99
N PRO A 350 14.58 -7.70 -9.83
CA PRO A 350 14.19 -6.70 -10.81
C PRO A 350 14.60 -7.09 -12.22
N HIS A 351 13.79 -6.70 -13.22
CA HIS A 351 14.15 -6.95 -14.61
C HIS A 351 15.53 -6.38 -14.92
N GLY A 352 16.35 -7.19 -15.59
CA GLY A 352 17.71 -6.83 -15.99
C GLY A 352 18.80 -7.10 -14.95
N TYR A 353 18.45 -7.61 -13.76
CA TYR A 353 19.44 -8.05 -12.78
C TYR A 353 20.39 -9.12 -13.34
N ASP A 354 19.87 -10.00 -14.20
CA ASP A 354 20.63 -11.04 -14.92
C ASP A 354 21.73 -10.46 -15.85
N TYR A 355 21.66 -9.17 -16.18
CA TYR A 355 22.67 -8.48 -16.98
C TYR A 355 23.78 -7.83 -16.15
N LEU A 356 23.68 -7.82 -14.81
CA LEU A 356 24.73 -7.27 -13.96
C LEU A 356 26.04 -8.04 -14.17
N GLY A 357 27.13 -7.31 -14.40
CA GLY A 357 28.44 -7.87 -14.72
C GLY A 357 28.59 -8.41 -16.15
N THR A 358 27.52 -8.40 -16.95
CA THR A 358 27.61 -8.75 -18.37
C THR A 358 28.01 -7.53 -19.20
N GLN A 359 28.69 -7.76 -20.33
CA GLN A 359 28.96 -6.70 -21.28
C GLN A 359 27.65 -6.34 -22.01
N PRO A 360 27.24 -5.05 -22.03
CA PRO A 360 26.08 -4.64 -22.81
C PRO A 360 26.27 -4.97 -24.30
N LYS A 361 25.18 -5.26 -25.01
CA LYS A 361 25.20 -5.33 -26.47
C LYS A 361 25.59 -3.96 -27.05
N GLU A 362 26.15 -3.96 -28.26
CA GLU A 362 26.42 -2.72 -28.99
C GLU A 362 25.15 -1.87 -29.11
N PHE A 363 25.29 -0.57 -28.85
CA PHE A 363 24.22 0.41 -28.98
C PHE A 363 24.76 1.72 -29.53
N GLN A 364 23.86 2.52 -30.11
CA GLN A 364 24.17 3.86 -30.56
C GLN A 364 22.97 4.78 -30.29
N PHE A 365 23.23 5.91 -29.65
CA PHE A 365 22.30 7.04 -29.56
C PHE A 365 23.05 8.35 -29.82
N GLN A 366 22.36 9.48 -29.78
CA GLN A 366 22.97 10.80 -29.93
C GLN A 366 22.85 11.57 -28.61
N ASP A 367 23.87 12.36 -28.27
CA ASP A 367 23.81 13.33 -27.18
C ASP A 367 23.06 14.61 -27.60
N ALA A 368 22.98 15.58 -26.68
CA ALA A 368 22.30 16.85 -26.94
C ALA A 368 22.95 17.70 -28.06
N ASP A 369 24.22 17.45 -28.40
CA ASP A 369 24.93 18.09 -29.51
C ASP A 369 24.78 17.31 -30.83
N GLY A 370 24.05 16.18 -30.82
CA GLY A 370 23.94 15.27 -31.96
C GLY A 370 25.15 14.35 -32.16
N LYS A 371 26.10 14.30 -31.22
CA LYS A 371 27.27 13.42 -31.33
C LYS A 371 26.88 11.98 -30.97
N PRO A 372 27.43 10.98 -31.68
CA PRO A 372 27.12 9.59 -31.40
C PRO A 372 27.71 9.16 -30.04
N VAL A 373 26.86 8.60 -29.19
CA VAL A 373 27.23 7.88 -27.99
C VAL A 373 27.07 6.39 -28.26
N THR A 374 28.17 5.66 -28.14
CA THR A 374 28.30 4.21 -28.34
C THR A 374 28.90 3.54 -27.11
N LEU A 375 28.87 2.21 -27.07
CA LEU A 375 29.53 1.45 -26.01
C LEU A 375 31.02 1.81 -25.89
N GLN A 376 31.73 1.96 -27.01
CA GLN A 376 33.16 2.32 -27.03
C GLN A 376 33.40 3.73 -26.47
N THR A 377 32.53 4.71 -26.76
CA THR A 377 32.69 6.08 -26.24
C THR A 377 32.50 6.18 -24.72
N LEU A 378 31.79 5.21 -24.13
CA LEU A 378 31.54 5.06 -22.70
C LEU A 378 32.51 4.09 -22.00
N ALA A 379 33.31 3.34 -22.76
CA ALA A 379 34.23 2.36 -22.21
C ALA A 379 35.21 3.00 -21.20
N GLY A 380 35.37 2.36 -20.04
CA GLY A 380 36.24 2.84 -18.95
C GLY A 380 35.70 4.04 -18.18
N LYS A 381 34.50 4.55 -18.51
CA LYS A 381 33.84 5.63 -17.77
C LYS A 381 32.68 5.07 -16.94
N PRO A 382 32.53 5.44 -15.67
CA PRO A 382 31.27 5.24 -14.96
C PRO A 382 30.18 6.01 -15.69
N ALA A 383 29.25 5.29 -16.32
CA ALA A 383 28.12 5.86 -17.04
C ALA A 383 26.83 5.42 -16.36
N VAL A 384 25.98 6.39 -16.00
CA VAL A 384 24.61 6.13 -15.55
C VAL A 384 23.70 6.52 -16.70
N LEU A 385 22.92 5.56 -17.19
CA LEU A 385 21.90 5.80 -18.20
C LEU A 385 20.55 5.88 -17.49
N GLU A 386 20.05 7.10 -17.34
CA GLU A 386 18.70 7.33 -16.87
C GLU A 386 17.77 7.47 -18.09
N PHE A 387 16.69 6.69 -18.10
CA PHE A 387 15.73 6.67 -19.18
C PHE A 387 14.44 7.36 -18.73
N TRP A 388 14.01 8.36 -19.50
CA TRP A 388 12.69 8.96 -19.38
C TRP A 388 11.95 8.85 -20.70
N SER A 389 10.63 8.65 -20.62
CA SER A 389 9.76 8.59 -21.79
C SER A 389 8.68 9.65 -21.68
N LYS A 390 8.44 10.40 -22.77
CA LYS A 390 7.28 11.30 -22.87
C LYS A 390 5.95 10.54 -22.71
N ASN A 391 5.94 9.25 -22.94
CA ASN A 391 4.72 8.43 -22.86
C ASN A 391 4.59 7.68 -21.54
N HIS A 392 5.60 7.74 -20.66
CA HIS A 392 5.56 7.09 -19.36
C HIS A 392 5.17 8.10 -18.26
N PRO A 393 4.07 7.87 -17.52
CA PRO A 393 3.54 8.81 -16.53
C PRO A 393 4.53 9.22 -15.43
N TYR A 394 5.41 8.30 -15.02
CA TYR A 394 6.45 8.61 -14.01
C TYR A 394 7.57 9.50 -14.57
N SER A 395 7.89 9.35 -15.86
CA SER A 395 8.92 10.14 -16.53
C SER A 395 8.46 11.58 -16.80
N GLN A 396 7.16 11.81 -16.98
CA GLN A 396 6.58 13.14 -17.18
C GLN A 396 6.81 14.10 -16.01
N ILE A 397 7.02 13.58 -14.80
CA ILE A 397 7.31 14.41 -13.62
C ILE A 397 8.74 14.92 -13.69
N VAL A 398 9.70 14.04 -13.95
CA VAL A 398 11.11 14.39 -14.15
C VAL A 398 11.25 15.36 -15.33
N LEU A 399 10.55 15.07 -16.44
CA LEU A 399 10.53 15.91 -17.64
C LEU A 399 9.91 17.31 -17.46
N ARG A 400 9.13 17.56 -16.41
CA ARG A 400 8.62 18.90 -16.08
C ARG A 400 9.57 19.70 -15.20
N MET A 401 10.58 19.04 -14.62
CA MET A 401 11.57 19.67 -13.74
C MET A 401 12.86 20.04 -14.47
N ILE A 402 13.15 19.38 -15.59
CA ILE A 402 14.18 19.76 -16.57
C ILE A 402 13.57 20.78 -17.54
#